data_AF-A0A4R1P8H6-F1
#
_entry.id   AF-A0A4R1P8H6-F1
#
_cell.length_a   1.000
_cell.length_b   1.000
_cell.length_c   1.000
_cell.angle_alpha   90.00
_cell.angle_beta   90.00
_cell.angle_gamma   90.00
#
_symmetry.space_group_name_H-M   'P 1'
#
loop_
_entity.id
_entity.type
_entity.pdbx_description
1 polymer ?
#
loop_
_entity_poly.entity_id
_entity_poly.type
_entity_poly.pdbx_seq_one_letter_code
_entity_poly.pdbx_strand_id
1 'polypeptide(L)'
;MNNKQPYTTISGLSNKSSHQNKPLNRTYDVFLSHRRADESLVTELNDYIENELHFEAYVDWKDSFEDLDREHVTEKTADYLRTIMRHACSLIFVVGANSVASRWTPWELGFFDGRQSARRIAIYLPDGVELPKGQEYLGLYSKPLRKSDLRHFLEEATLDVAAMDSAQMDQRMRHLMRAMTRPDDYWLSLLQWQFGYTANLLTARNQEGLLPDEQPMDTPLEPAALFGPWLWGLRQCQHSIKELRQQLHTAHHGRTAVTALPFPSAELVPGLNTWLNTWLDMMKQKNNSPFTG
;
A
#
# COMPACT_ATOMS: atom_id res chain seq x y z
N MET A 1 6.94 67.41 34.83
CA MET A 1 5.53 67.16 34.46
C MET A 1 5.51 66.25 33.24
N ASN A 2 4.95 65.04 33.42
CA ASN A 2 4.25 64.19 32.45
C ASN A 2 4.90 63.88 31.08
N ASN A 3 4.96 62.64 30.59
CA ASN A 3 4.47 61.34 31.06
C ASN A 3 5.19 60.28 30.21
N LYS A 4 5.96 59.37 30.81
CA LYS A 4 6.41 58.14 30.14
C LYS A 4 5.32 57.09 30.32
N GLN A 5 4.78 56.56 29.22
CA GLN A 5 4.02 55.31 29.21
C GLN A 5 4.68 54.36 28.20
N PRO A 6 4.93 53.09 28.57
CA PRO A 6 5.65 52.13 27.74
C PRO A 6 4.71 51.52 26.69
N TYR A 7 5.18 51.35 25.45
CA TYR A 7 4.47 50.55 24.47
C TYR A 7 4.61 49.06 24.82
N THR A 8 3.49 48.50 25.27
CA THR A 8 3.27 47.09 25.56
C THR A 8 3.49 46.22 24.33
N THR A 9 4.32 45.19 24.46
CA THR A 9 4.47 44.09 23.50
C THR A 9 3.11 43.41 23.29
N ILE A 10 2.53 43.54 22.10
CA ILE A 10 1.38 42.73 21.69
C ILE A 10 1.92 41.33 21.39
N SER A 11 1.81 40.45 22.37
CA SER A 11 1.90 39.00 22.22
C SER A 11 0.57 38.52 21.63
N GLY A 12 0.61 38.03 20.40
CA GLY A 12 -0.60 37.60 19.70
C GLY A 12 -0.36 37.13 18.27
N LEU A 13 0.74 36.42 18.00
CA LEU A 13 0.86 35.64 16.76
C LEU A 13 0.15 34.30 17.00
N SER A 14 -1.16 34.30 16.76
CA SER A 14 -1.90 33.07 16.47
C SER A 14 -1.28 32.46 15.23
N ASN A 15 -0.48 31.39 15.40
CA ASN A 15 -0.03 30.54 14.31
C ASN A 15 -1.26 29.88 13.66
N LYS A 16 -1.88 30.58 12.70
CA LYS A 16 -2.73 29.93 11.71
C LYS A 16 -1.79 29.14 10.81
N SER A 17 -1.80 27.82 10.96
CA SER A 17 -1.16 26.89 10.03
C SER A 17 -1.65 27.21 8.62
N SER A 18 -0.76 27.70 7.77
CA SER A 18 -1.05 27.94 6.36
C SER A 18 -1.46 26.62 5.72
N HIS A 19 -2.71 26.50 5.28
CA HIS A 19 -3.18 25.43 4.41
C HIS A 19 -2.38 25.49 3.10
N GLN A 20 -1.36 24.64 2.94
CA GLN A 20 -0.66 24.50 1.67
C GLN A 20 -1.34 23.41 0.87
N ASN A 21 -2.00 23.79 -0.23
CA ASN A 21 -2.60 22.86 -1.17
C ASN A 21 -1.54 21.89 -1.68
N LYS A 22 -1.76 20.58 -1.49
CA LYS A 22 -0.87 19.58 -2.08
C LYS A 22 -1.06 19.54 -3.61
N PRO A 23 0.03 19.38 -4.38
CA PRO A 23 -0.04 19.52 -5.82
C PRO A 23 -0.70 18.31 -6.50
N LEU A 24 -1.55 18.58 -7.50
CA LEU A 24 -2.22 17.56 -8.33
C LEU A 24 -1.26 16.71 -9.17
N ASN A 25 -0.03 17.16 -9.38
CA ASN A 25 0.98 16.47 -10.19
C ASN A 25 1.83 15.47 -9.40
N ARG A 26 1.46 15.19 -8.16
CA ARG A 26 2.16 14.28 -7.26
C ARG A 26 1.35 13.00 -7.05
N THR A 27 2.05 11.89 -6.87
CA THR A 27 1.43 10.62 -6.46
C THR A 27 1.31 10.58 -4.95
N TYR A 28 0.14 10.16 -4.44
CA TYR A 28 -0.07 9.94 -3.01
C TYR A 28 -0.02 8.44 -2.71
N ASP A 29 0.48 8.09 -1.54
CA ASP A 29 0.51 6.69 -1.10
C ASP A 29 -0.88 6.24 -0.65
N VAL A 30 -1.64 7.15 -0.02
CA VAL A 30 -2.97 6.85 0.50
C VAL A 30 -3.93 8.04 0.42
N PHE A 31 -5.18 7.77 0.06
CA PHE A 31 -6.30 8.69 0.20
C PHE A 31 -7.09 8.36 1.46
N LEU A 32 -7.26 9.33 2.36
CA LEU A 32 -8.05 9.16 3.58
C LEU A 32 -9.51 9.57 3.33
N SER A 33 -10.35 8.59 3.02
CA SER A 33 -11.79 8.79 2.89
C SER A 33 -12.43 8.81 4.27
N HIS A 34 -13.12 9.89 4.60
CA HIS A 34 -13.63 10.11 5.95
C HIS A 34 -14.87 11.01 5.95
N ARG A 35 -15.58 11.03 7.07
CA ARG A 35 -16.69 11.96 7.26
C ARG A 35 -16.14 13.27 7.85
N ARG A 36 -16.73 14.40 7.47
CA ARG A 36 -16.34 15.71 8.03
C ARG A 36 -16.43 15.75 9.56
N ALA A 37 -17.41 15.05 10.15
CA ALA A 37 -17.57 14.96 11.60
C ALA A 37 -16.39 14.26 12.30
N ASP A 38 -15.57 13.50 11.57
CA ASP A 38 -14.43 12.75 12.08
C ASP A 38 -13.09 13.48 11.82
N GLU A 39 -13.12 14.80 11.57
CA GLU A 39 -11.95 15.63 11.26
C GLU A 39 -10.81 15.48 12.27
N SER A 40 -11.12 15.48 13.58
CA SER A 40 -10.12 15.32 14.63
C SER A 40 -9.42 13.96 14.58
N LEU A 41 -10.16 12.89 14.32
CA LEU A 41 -9.62 11.53 14.20
C LEU A 41 -8.71 11.43 12.98
N VAL A 42 -9.14 12.01 11.86
CA VAL A 42 -8.40 11.99 10.59
C VAL A 42 -7.15 12.83 10.67
N THR A 43 -7.17 13.94 11.42
CA THR A 43 -5.98 14.77 11.67
C THR A 43 -4.91 13.96 12.40
N GLU A 44 -5.28 13.28 13.51
CA GLU A 44 -4.34 12.42 14.25
C GLU A 44 -3.80 11.29 13.36
N LEU A 45 -4.68 10.64 12.60
CA LEU A 45 -4.29 9.57 11.70
C LEU A 45 -3.34 10.06 10.60
N ASN A 46 -3.64 11.20 9.98
CA ASN A 46 -2.77 11.82 8.98
C ASN A 46 -1.40 12.15 9.57
N ASP A 47 -1.35 12.77 10.74
CA ASP A 47 -0.09 13.13 11.38
C ASP A 47 0.73 11.89 11.73
N TYR A 48 0.10 10.79 12.14
CA TYR A 48 0.76 9.51 12.33
C TYR A 48 1.32 8.96 11.01
N ILE A 49 0.53 8.97 9.93
CA ILE A 49 0.94 8.45 8.62
C ILE A 49 2.11 9.27 8.05
N GLU A 50 2.05 10.61 8.10
CA GLU A 50 3.08 11.47 7.50
C GLU A 50 4.33 11.61 8.36
N ASN A 51 4.18 11.80 9.68
CA ASN A 51 5.30 12.13 10.56
C ASN A 51 5.97 10.89 11.19
N GLU A 52 5.21 9.82 11.45
CA GLU A 52 5.73 8.61 12.09
C GLU A 52 5.95 7.48 11.07
N LEU A 53 5.04 7.30 10.12
CA LEU A 53 5.17 6.26 9.11
C LEU A 53 5.89 6.72 7.84
N HIS A 54 5.93 8.02 7.58
CA HIS A 54 6.56 8.66 6.42
C HIS A 54 5.92 8.35 5.06
N PHE A 55 4.63 8.04 5.05
CA PHE A 55 3.86 7.92 3.82
C PHE A 55 3.17 9.23 3.46
N GLU A 56 2.93 9.43 2.17
CA GLU A 56 2.24 10.61 1.66
C GLU A 56 0.72 10.39 1.62
N ALA A 57 0.02 10.96 2.59
CA ALA A 57 -1.44 10.91 2.65
C ALA A 57 -2.09 12.10 1.91
N TYR A 58 -3.31 11.94 1.44
CA TYR A 58 -4.16 13.04 0.97
C TYR A 58 -5.42 13.13 1.84
N VAL A 59 -5.77 14.35 2.28
CA VAL A 59 -6.97 14.61 3.09
C VAL A 59 -7.76 15.78 2.50
N ASP A 60 -8.96 15.49 2.00
CA ASP A 60 -9.80 16.41 1.22
C ASP A 60 -10.33 17.67 1.97
N TRP A 61 -10.03 17.95 3.24
CA TRP A 61 -10.36 19.27 3.85
C TRP A 61 -9.12 20.07 4.21
N LYS A 62 -7.98 19.40 4.36
CA LYS A 62 -6.69 20.00 4.65
C LYS A 62 -6.00 20.46 3.36
N ASP A 63 -6.23 19.71 2.27
CA ASP A 63 -5.52 19.84 0.98
C ASP A 63 -6.40 20.38 -0.16
N SER A 64 -7.66 20.72 0.14
CA SER A 64 -8.68 21.17 -0.81
C SER A 64 -8.81 22.68 -0.84
N PHE A 65 -8.94 23.24 -2.05
CA PHE A 65 -9.14 24.67 -2.30
C PHE A 65 -10.30 25.21 -1.45
N GLU A 66 -10.14 26.40 -0.86
CA GLU A 66 -11.09 27.04 0.09
C GLU A 66 -12.55 27.12 -0.41
N ASP A 67 -12.80 26.95 -1.71
CA ASP A 67 -14.14 26.95 -2.33
C ASP A 67 -14.81 25.57 -2.45
N LEU A 68 -14.23 24.50 -1.90
CA LEU A 68 -14.90 23.19 -1.84
C LEU A 68 -15.94 23.16 -0.72
N ASP A 69 -17.00 23.94 -0.88
CA ASP A 69 -18.20 23.81 -0.07
C ASP A 69 -18.82 22.43 -0.30
N ARG A 70 -18.54 21.50 0.61
CA ARG A 70 -18.99 20.11 0.55
C ARG A 70 -20.52 19.96 0.63
N GLU A 71 -21.24 21.01 1.03
CA GLU A 71 -22.71 21.03 0.98
C GLU A 71 -23.20 21.23 -0.47
N HIS A 72 -22.42 21.89 -1.31
CA HIS A 72 -22.71 22.17 -2.72
C HIS A 72 -21.77 21.39 -3.64
N VAL A 73 -22.07 20.10 -3.83
CA VAL A 73 -21.38 19.23 -4.78
C VAL A 73 -21.52 19.77 -6.19
N THR A 74 -20.44 20.35 -6.73
CA THR A 74 -20.37 20.73 -8.15
C THR A 74 -19.64 19.66 -8.96
N GLU A 75 -19.90 19.59 -10.26
CA GLU A 75 -19.17 18.71 -11.18
C GLU A 75 -17.65 18.95 -11.15
N LYS A 76 -17.23 20.20 -10.93
CA LYS A 76 -15.82 20.59 -10.82
C LYS A 76 -15.15 19.98 -9.59
N THR A 77 -15.83 20.01 -8.45
CA THR A 77 -15.36 19.38 -7.21
C THR A 77 -15.20 17.87 -7.36
N ALA A 78 -16.20 17.22 -7.96
CA ALA A 78 -16.16 15.78 -8.19
C ALA A 78 -15.02 15.40 -9.16
N ASP A 79 -14.77 16.19 -10.21
CA ASP A 79 -13.68 15.94 -11.15
C ASP A 79 -12.29 16.17 -10.54
N TYR A 80 -12.16 17.19 -9.69
CA TYR A 80 -10.94 17.42 -8.91
C TYR A 80 -10.64 16.23 -7.98
N LEU A 81 -11.61 15.80 -7.17
CA LEU A 81 -11.47 14.63 -6.30
C LEU A 81 -11.16 13.37 -7.10
N ARG A 82 -11.82 13.17 -8.24
CA ARG A 82 -11.52 12.05 -9.15
C ARG A 82 -10.07 12.08 -9.64
N THR A 83 -9.53 13.26 -9.93
CA THR A 83 -8.13 13.41 -10.34
C THR A 83 -7.20 13.01 -9.20
N ILE A 84 -7.42 13.51 -7.99
CA ILE A 84 -6.63 13.13 -6.81
C ILE A 84 -6.71 11.62 -6.54
N MET A 85 -7.90 11.04 -6.55
CA MET A 85 -8.09 9.60 -6.30
C MET A 85 -7.35 8.74 -7.35
N ARG A 86 -7.20 9.22 -8.60
CA ARG A 86 -6.38 8.55 -9.62
C ARG A 86 -4.89 8.60 -9.32
N HIS A 87 -4.44 9.64 -8.62
CA HIS A 87 -3.04 9.80 -8.20
C HIS A 87 -2.72 9.10 -6.87
N ALA A 88 -3.73 8.65 -6.12
CA ALA A 88 -3.57 7.89 -4.89
C ALA A 88 -3.41 6.38 -5.13
N CYS A 89 -2.45 5.76 -4.43
CA CYS A 89 -2.13 4.35 -4.60
C CYS A 89 -3.04 3.40 -3.83
N SER A 90 -3.74 3.92 -2.81
CA SER A 90 -4.60 3.15 -1.92
C SER A 90 -5.66 4.04 -1.27
N LEU A 91 -6.67 3.42 -0.67
CA LEU A 91 -7.73 4.05 0.10
C LEU A 91 -7.72 3.53 1.53
N ILE A 92 -7.77 4.44 2.50
CA ILE A 92 -8.20 4.12 3.86
C ILE A 92 -9.54 4.79 4.10
N PHE A 93 -10.57 3.98 4.30
CA PHE A 93 -11.90 4.40 4.70
C PHE A 93 -11.95 4.48 6.23
N VAL A 94 -11.98 5.70 6.76
CA VAL A 94 -11.99 5.97 8.20
C VAL A 94 -13.42 5.94 8.72
N VAL A 95 -13.67 5.04 9.67
CA VAL A 95 -14.96 4.93 10.37
C VAL A 95 -14.83 5.53 11.76
N GLY A 96 -15.40 6.71 11.97
CA GLY A 96 -15.53 7.29 13.31
C GLY A 96 -16.75 6.79 14.07
N ALA A 97 -16.85 7.18 15.34
CA ALA A 97 -17.97 6.83 16.22
C ALA A 97 -19.29 7.57 15.89
N ASN A 98 -19.24 8.57 15.01
CA ASN A 98 -20.38 9.39 14.64
C ASN A 98 -21.38 8.63 13.75
N SER A 99 -22.68 8.74 14.06
CA SER A 99 -23.75 8.05 13.31
C SER A 99 -24.20 8.79 12.03
N VAL A 100 -23.73 10.01 11.80
CA VAL A 100 -24.15 10.82 10.65
C VAL A 100 -23.58 10.25 9.37
N ALA A 101 -24.46 9.89 8.43
CA ALA A 101 -24.07 9.36 7.13
C ALA A 101 -23.35 10.41 6.28
N SER A 102 -22.19 10.05 5.73
CA SER A 102 -21.51 10.87 4.71
C SER A 102 -22.03 10.50 3.33
N ARG A 103 -22.35 11.50 2.51
CA ARG A 103 -22.76 11.31 1.11
C ARG A 103 -21.60 10.94 0.19
N TRP A 104 -20.38 11.37 0.53
CA TRP A 104 -19.19 11.25 -0.33
C TRP A 104 -18.38 9.98 -0.08
N THR A 105 -18.25 9.56 1.18
CA THR A 105 -17.39 8.45 1.57
C THR A 105 -17.76 7.13 0.86
N PRO A 106 -19.05 6.76 0.67
CA PRO A 106 -19.41 5.59 -0.14
C PRO A 106 -19.10 5.74 -1.64
N TRP A 107 -19.17 6.95 -2.19
CA TRP A 107 -18.83 7.21 -3.60
C TRP A 107 -17.32 7.10 -3.84
N GLU A 108 -16.50 7.64 -2.93
CA GLU A 108 -15.05 7.48 -2.94
C GLU A 108 -14.68 5.99 -2.88
N LEU A 109 -15.28 5.25 -1.95
CA LEU A 109 -15.07 3.81 -1.85
C LEU A 109 -15.43 3.08 -3.14
N GLY A 110 -16.59 3.35 -3.74
CA GLY A 110 -17.00 2.75 -5.01
C GLY A 110 -16.05 3.11 -6.18
N PHE A 111 -15.46 4.31 -6.16
CA PHE A 111 -14.47 4.71 -7.15
C PHE A 111 -13.19 3.87 -7.04
N PHE A 112 -12.69 3.64 -5.83
CA PHE A 112 -11.52 2.78 -5.62
C PHE A 112 -11.85 1.31 -5.89
N ASP A 113 -13.00 0.82 -5.44
CA ASP A 113 -13.46 -0.56 -5.64
C ASP A 113 -13.56 -0.95 -7.12
N GLY A 114 -14.08 -0.05 -7.96
CA GLY A 114 -14.19 -0.29 -9.40
C GLY A 114 -12.88 -0.17 -10.19
N ARG A 115 -11.77 0.24 -9.57
CA ARG A 115 -10.51 0.58 -10.27
C ARG A 115 -9.28 -0.09 -9.69
N GLN A 116 -9.29 -0.37 -8.40
CA GLN A 116 -8.18 -0.91 -7.65
C GLN A 116 -8.58 -2.27 -7.08
N SER A 117 -7.58 -3.10 -6.85
CA SER A 117 -7.74 -4.33 -6.09
C SER A 117 -8.27 -4.03 -4.68
N ALA A 118 -9.10 -4.92 -4.14
CA ALA A 118 -9.53 -4.88 -2.74
C ALA A 118 -8.35 -4.81 -1.75
N ARG A 119 -7.16 -5.33 -2.12
CA ARG A 119 -5.92 -5.21 -1.32
C ARG A 119 -5.47 -3.78 -1.06
N ARG A 120 -5.86 -2.83 -1.92
CA ARG A 120 -5.48 -1.41 -1.80
C ARG A 120 -6.54 -0.60 -1.05
N ILE A 121 -7.56 -1.25 -0.53
CA ILE A 121 -8.66 -0.63 0.19
C ILE A 121 -8.68 -1.21 1.60
N ALA A 122 -8.59 -0.34 2.61
CA ALA A 122 -8.71 -0.75 4.00
C ALA A 122 -9.78 0.06 4.73
N ILE A 123 -10.43 -0.59 5.69
CA ILE A 123 -11.40 0.04 6.59
C ILE A 123 -10.70 0.28 7.93
N TYR A 124 -10.42 1.53 8.26
CA TYR A 124 -9.80 1.88 9.54
C TYR A 124 -10.86 2.07 10.62
N LEU A 125 -10.71 1.31 11.71
CA LEU A 125 -11.54 1.42 12.90
C LEU A 125 -10.67 1.83 14.10
N PRO A 126 -10.96 2.97 14.75
CA PRO A 126 -10.36 3.31 16.04
C PRO A 126 -10.68 2.28 17.11
N ASP A 127 -9.87 2.24 18.16
CA ASP A 127 -10.07 1.31 19.28
C ASP A 127 -11.46 1.49 19.91
N GLY A 128 -12.15 0.36 20.12
CA GLY A 128 -13.52 0.35 20.65
C GLY A 128 -14.62 0.72 19.65
N VAL A 129 -14.28 1.02 18.39
CA VAL A 129 -15.26 1.25 17.31
C VAL A 129 -15.45 -0.04 16.51
N GLU A 130 -16.72 -0.37 16.27
CA GLU A 130 -17.16 -1.49 15.42
C GLU A 130 -17.72 -0.96 14.09
N LEU A 131 -17.88 -1.87 13.12
CA LEU A 131 -18.50 -1.52 11.85
C LEU A 131 -19.93 -0.99 12.07
N PRO A 132 -20.32 0.11 11.40
CA PRO A 132 -21.65 0.66 11.56
C PRO A 132 -22.72 -0.31 11.03
N LYS A 133 -23.82 -0.47 11.76
CA LYS A 133 -25.00 -1.19 11.28
C LYS A 133 -25.57 -0.49 10.04
N GLY A 134 -25.91 -1.24 9.00
CA GLY A 134 -26.35 -0.71 7.70
C GLY A 134 -25.21 -0.39 6.71
N GLN A 135 -23.96 -0.71 7.05
CA GLN A 135 -22.80 -0.66 6.14
C GLN A 135 -22.11 -2.03 6.09
N GLU A 136 -22.89 -3.10 6.01
CA GLU A 136 -22.41 -4.49 5.99
C GLU A 136 -21.50 -4.77 4.79
N TYR A 137 -21.68 -4.02 3.69
CA TYR A 137 -20.83 -4.09 2.51
C TYR A 137 -19.36 -3.73 2.80
N LEU A 138 -19.07 -3.00 3.89
CA LEU A 138 -17.68 -2.74 4.31
C LEU A 138 -16.96 -4.03 4.74
N GLY A 139 -17.71 -5.08 5.09
CA GLY A 139 -17.15 -6.41 5.38
C GLY A 139 -16.60 -7.15 4.16
N LEU A 140 -16.78 -6.61 2.94
CA LEU A 140 -16.14 -7.14 1.73
C LEU A 140 -14.64 -6.88 1.70
N TYR A 141 -14.18 -5.82 2.36
CA TYR A 141 -12.77 -5.47 2.45
C TYR A 141 -12.16 -6.22 3.63
N SER A 142 -10.86 -6.56 3.52
CA SER A 142 -10.09 -7.33 4.51
C SER A 142 -10.27 -6.87 5.96
N LYS A 143 -9.74 -7.67 6.91
CA LYS A 143 -9.80 -7.41 8.36
C LYS A 143 -9.70 -5.91 8.71
N PRO A 144 -10.57 -5.39 9.60
CA PRO A 144 -10.54 -3.99 9.95
C PRO A 144 -9.16 -3.55 10.44
N LEU A 145 -8.68 -2.46 9.88
CA LEU A 145 -7.35 -1.94 10.10
C LEU A 145 -7.31 -1.19 11.44
N ARG A 146 -6.36 -1.56 12.30
CA ARG A 146 -6.03 -0.83 13.53
C ARG A 146 -4.77 0.02 13.33
N LYS A 147 -4.48 0.89 14.30
CA LYS A 147 -3.30 1.77 14.25
C LYS A 147 -1.99 0.98 14.11
N SER A 148 -1.89 -0.20 14.74
CA SER A 148 -0.74 -1.12 14.63
C SER A 148 -0.52 -1.65 13.21
N ASP A 149 -1.59 -1.81 12.44
CA ASP A 149 -1.58 -2.51 11.15
C ASP A 149 -1.34 -1.54 9.98
N LEU A 150 -1.46 -0.23 10.22
CA LEU A 150 -1.32 0.83 9.21
C LEU A 150 -0.04 0.72 8.41
N ARG A 151 1.10 0.53 9.08
CA ARG A 151 2.40 0.42 8.41
C ARG A 151 2.40 -0.73 7.42
N HIS A 152 1.96 -1.90 7.85
CA HIS A 152 1.95 -3.10 7.02
C HIS A 152 1.02 -2.92 5.81
N PHE A 153 -0.18 -2.38 6.03
CA PHE A 153 -1.12 -2.07 4.94
C PHE A 153 -0.53 -1.08 3.93
N LEU A 154 0.04 0.04 4.39
CA LEU A 154 0.59 1.05 3.50
C LEU A 154 1.78 0.53 2.70
N GLU A 155 2.65 -0.26 3.32
CA GLU A 155 3.75 -0.93 2.63
C GLU A 155 3.25 -1.87 1.54
N GLU A 156 2.18 -2.63 1.80
CA GLU A 156 1.60 -3.56 0.83
C GLU A 156 0.80 -2.86 -0.28
N ALA A 157 0.03 -1.84 0.08
CA ALA A 157 -0.81 -1.10 -0.85
C ALA A 157 0.02 -0.18 -1.77
N THR A 158 1.21 0.24 -1.34
CA THR A 158 2.17 1.00 -2.15
C THR A 158 3.05 0.13 -3.05
N LEU A 159 3.04 -1.22 -2.91
CA LEU A 159 3.72 -2.13 -3.84
C LEU A 159 3.09 -1.98 -5.23
N ASP A 160 3.75 -1.27 -6.12
CA ASP A 160 3.12 -0.90 -7.38
C ASP A 160 2.91 -2.06 -8.33
N VAL A 161 3.73 -3.09 -8.29
CA VAL A 161 3.78 -4.06 -9.39
C VAL A 161 2.66 -5.09 -9.34
N ALA A 162 1.91 -5.16 -8.23
CA ALA A 162 0.58 -5.78 -8.22
C ALA A 162 -0.41 -5.10 -9.21
N ALA A 163 -0.06 -3.94 -9.79
CA ALA A 163 -0.81 -3.24 -10.82
C ALA A 163 -0.17 -3.31 -12.23
N MET A 164 0.88 -4.09 -12.49
CA MET A 164 1.29 -4.32 -13.89
C MET A 164 0.23 -5.06 -14.71
N ASP A 165 -0.68 -5.78 -14.04
CA ASP A 165 -1.86 -6.39 -14.65
C ASP A 165 -2.99 -5.38 -14.93
N SER A 166 -2.74 -4.09 -14.71
CA SER A 166 -3.78 -3.06 -14.77
C SER A 166 -3.95 -2.49 -16.20
N ALA A 167 -5.18 -2.57 -16.71
CA ALA A 167 -5.49 -2.29 -18.11
C ALA A 167 -5.61 -0.79 -18.45
N GLN A 168 -5.64 0.11 -17.46
CA GLN A 168 -6.05 1.51 -17.66
C GLN A 168 -4.86 2.48 -17.81
N MET A 169 -5.03 3.51 -18.65
CA MET A 169 -3.97 4.47 -19.02
C MET A 169 -3.40 5.27 -17.84
N ASP A 170 -4.24 5.64 -16.87
CA ASP A 170 -3.80 6.40 -15.70
C ASP A 170 -2.92 5.56 -14.76
N GLN A 171 -3.17 4.25 -14.66
CA GLN A 171 -2.33 3.34 -13.88
C GLN A 171 -0.94 3.19 -14.53
N ARG A 172 -0.88 3.10 -15.87
CA ARG A 172 0.38 3.16 -16.63
C ARG A 172 1.14 4.48 -16.41
N MET A 173 0.42 5.61 -16.38
CA MET A 173 1.03 6.90 -16.11
C MET A 173 1.62 6.96 -14.69
N ARG A 174 0.94 6.40 -13.69
CA ARG A 174 1.48 6.29 -12.32
C ARG A 174 2.79 5.48 -12.28
N HIS A 175 2.85 4.34 -12.97
CA HIS A 175 4.09 3.56 -13.07
C HIS A 175 5.22 4.36 -13.70
N LEU A 176 4.95 5.08 -14.79
CA LEU A 176 5.94 5.93 -15.44
C LEU A 176 6.42 7.04 -14.52
N MET A 177 5.50 7.72 -13.82
CA MET A 177 5.84 8.76 -12.86
C MET A 177 6.72 8.21 -11.73
N ARG A 178 6.36 7.09 -11.11
CA ARG A 178 7.17 6.49 -10.03
C ARG A 178 8.52 5.98 -10.53
N ALA A 179 8.60 5.41 -11.73
CA ALA A 179 9.87 5.05 -12.36
C ALA A 179 10.77 6.29 -12.59
N MET A 180 10.19 7.47 -12.84
CA MET A 180 10.95 8.72 -13.02
C MET A 180 11.31 9.40 -11.69
N THR A 181 10.42 9.37 -10.69
CA THR A 181 10.61 10.10 -9.42
C THR A 181 11.33 9.29 -8.35
N ARG A 182 11.11 7.96 -8.31
CA ARG A 182 11.70 7.01 -7.35
C ARG A 182 12.13 5.72 -8.08
N PRO A 183 13.13 5.79 -8.99
CA PRO A 183 13.52 4.66 -9.83
C PRO A 183 13.99 3.44 -9.01
N ASP A 184 14.69 3.68 -7.91
CA ASP A 184 15.17 2.66 -6.97
C ASP A 184 14.03 1.86 -6.33
N ASP A 185 13.02 2.54 -5.77
CA ASP A 185 11.85 1.87 -5.20
C ASP A 185 11.05 1.13 -6.28
N TYR A 186 10.91 1.73 -7.47
CA TYR A 186 10.21 1.12 -8.59
C TYR A 186 10.86 -0.21 -9.01
N TRP A 187 12.17 -0.23 -9.26
CA TRP A 187 12.87 -1.46 -9.68
C TRP A 187 12.84 -2.54 -8.59
N LEU A 188 13.00 -2.16 -7.33
CA LEU A 188 12.87 -3.10 -6.23
C LEU A 188 11.44 -3.65 -6.11
N SER A 189 10.43 -2.81 -6.30
CA SER A 189 9.03 -3.26 -6.30
C SER A 189 8.76 -4.28 -7.41
N LEU A 190 9.38 -4.11 -8.58
CA LEU A 190 9.32 -5.05 -9.70
C LEU A 190 9.98 -6.38 -9.38
N LEU A 191 11.17 -6.34 -8.77
CA LEU A 191 11.86 -7.56 -8.33
C LEU A 191 11.07 -8.31 -7.25
N GLN A 192 10.54 -7.59 -6.25
CA GLN A 192 9.70 -8.17 -5.21
C GLN A 192 8.50 -8.90 -5.80
N TRP A 193 7.81 -8.26 -6.74
CA TRP A 193 6.68 -8.86 -7.43
C TRP A 193 7.09 -10.04 -8.30
N GLN A 194 8.20 -9.97 -9.04
CA GLN A 194 8.68 -11.07 -9.86
C GLN A 194 8.93 -12.33 -9.01
N PHE A 195 9.57 -12.17 -7.85
CA PHE A 195 9.78 -13.27 -6.90
C PHE A 195 8.46 -13.79 -6.34
N GLY A 196 7.53 -12.91 -5.97
CA GLY A 196 6.21 -13.30 -5.47
C GLY A 196 5.35 -14.02 -6.51
N TYR A 197 5.33 -13.53 -7.74
CA TYR A 197 4.59 -14.10 -8.86
C TYR A 197 5.13 -15.49 -9.22
N THR A 198 6.46 -15.62 -9.34
CA THR A 198 7.09 -16.91 -9.61
C THR A 198 6.88 -17.90 -8.47
N ALA A 199 6.94 -17.48 -7.20
CA ALA A 199 6.60 -18.31 -6.06
C ALA A 199 5.12 -18.78 -6.11
N ASN A 200 4.19 -17.89 -6.46
CA ASN A 200 2.78 -18.25 -6.63
C ASN A 200 2.57 -19.31 -7.71
N LEU A 201 3.35 -19.29 -8.80
CA LEU A 201 3.31 -20.33 -9.84
C LEU A 201 3.78 -21.70 -9.34
N LEU A 202 4.61 -21.74 -8.29
CA LEU A 202 5.07 -22.98 -7.64
C LEU A 202 4.17 -23.43 -6.48
N THR A 203 3.06 -22.73 -6.25
CA THR A 203 2.13 -23.01 -5.16
C THR A 203 0.94 -23.81 -5.67
N ALA A 204 0.51 -24.81 -4.90
CA ALA A 204 -0.64 -25.64 -5.20
C ALA A 204 -1.92 -24.78 -5.26
N ARG A 205 -2.64 -24.86 -6.38
CA ARG A 205 -3.82 -24.02 -6.67
C ARG A 205 -5.12 -24.49 -6.00
N ASN A 206 -5.05 -25.44 -5.07
CA ASN A 206 -6.20 -26.14 -4.50
C ASN A 206 -7.00 -25.30 -3.47
N GLN A 207 -6.89 -23.98 -3.50
CA GLN A 207 -7.58 -23.10 -2.56
C GLN A 207 -8.82 -22.52 -3.25
N GLU A 208 -9.92 -23.26 -3.15
CA GLU A 208 -11.24 -22.76 -3.55
C GLU A 208 -11.57 -21.49 -2.74
N GLY A 209 -12.00 -20.43 -3.42
CA GLY A 209 -12.48 -19.19 -2.79
C GLY A 209 -11.45 -18.09 -2.58
N LEU A 210 -10.18 -18.26 -2.98
CA LEU A 210 -9.24 -17.14 -3.04
C LEU A 210 -9.73 -16.10 -4.05
N LEU A 211 -9.81 -14.84 -3.62
CA LEU A 211 -10.00 -13.74 -4.57
C LEU A 211 -8.79 -13.67 -5.52
N PRO A 212 -8.95 -13.15 -6.76
CA PRO A 212 -7.83 -12.97 -7.71
C PRO A 212 -6.63 -12.24 -7.09
N ASP A 213 -6.94 -11.40 -6.11
CA ASP A 213 -6.00 -10.61 -5.35
C ASP A 213 -5.79 -11.14 -3.93
N GLU A 214 -5.80 -12.45 -3.67
CA GLU A 214 -5.34 -13.00 -2.38
C GLU A 214 -4.04 -13.80 -2.55
N GLN A 215 -3.16 -13.73 -1.54
CA GLN A 215 -1.89 -14.48 -1.61
C GLN A 215 -2.23 -15.94 -1.27
N PRO A 216 -1.89 -16.90 -2.14
CA PRO A 216 -2.14 -18.29 -1.85
C PRO A 216 -1.31 -18.74 -0.65
N MET A 217 -1.81 -19.68 0.14
CA MET A 217 -1.00 -20.33 1.17
C MET A 217 0.17 -21.04 0.50
N ASP A 218 1.39 -20.86 1.04
CA ASP A 218 2.65 -21.39 0.51
C ASP A 218 2.77 -22.93 0.62
N THR A 219 1.88 -23.63 -0.07
CA THR A 219 1.88 -25.09 -0.23
C THR A 219 2.56 -25.40 -1.56
N PRO A 220 3.72 -26.08 -1.59
CA PRO A 220 4.41 -26.36 -2.86
C PRO A 220 3.58 -27.27 -3.77
N LEU A 221 3.75 -27.10 -5.09
CA LEU A 221 3.25 -28.05 -6.08
C LEU A 221 3.82 -29.46 -5.84
N GLU A 222 3.06 -30.47 -6.25
CA GLU A 222 3.56 -31.85 -6.25
C GLU A 222 4.37 -32.13 -7.53
N PRO A 223 5.55 -32.78 -7.44
CA PRO A 223 6.15 -33.33 -6.22
C PRO A 223 6.80 -32.26 -5.33
N ALA A 224 6.42 -32.19 -4.05
CA ALA A 224 6.90 -31.16 -3.12
C ALA A 224 8.44 -31.10 -2.99
N ALA A 225 9.11 -32.25 -3.15
CA ALA A 225 10.58 -32.33 -3.13
C ALA A 225 11.24 -31.54 -4.28
N LEU A 226 10.54 -31.37 -5.42
CA LEU A 226 11.04 -30.63 -6.57
C LEU A 226 10.81 -29.12 -6.42
N PHE A 227 9.64 -28.72 -5.91
CA PHE A 227 9.23 -27.31 -5.91
C PHE A 227 9.46 -26.60 -4.58
N GLY A 228 9.50 -27.33 -3.47
CA GLY A 228 9.67 -26.78 -2.12
C GLY A 228 10.92 -25.91 -1.93
N PRO A 229 12.13 -26.38 -2.31
CA PRO A 229 13.35 -25.57 -2.18
C PRO A 229 13.30 -24.25 -2.98
N TRP A 230 12.73 -24.30 -4.20
CA TRP A 230 12.58 -23.13 -5.05
C TRP A 230 11.51 -22.16 -4.53
N LEU A 231 10.35 -22.68 -4.11
CA LEU A 231 9.30 -21.88 -3.47
C LEU A 231 9.85 -21.12 -2.26
N TRP A 232 10.58 -21.83 -1.40
CA TRP A 232 11.24 -21.21 -0.25
C TRP A 232 12.24 -20.13 -0.67
N GLY A 233 13.13 -20.43 -1.62
CA GLY A 233 14.16 -19.48 -2.08
C GLY A 233 13.56 -18.22 -2.68
N LEU A 234 12.52 -18.35 -3.52
CA LEU A 234 11.79 -17.23 -4.10
C LEU A 234 11.10 -16.38 -3.03
N ARG A 235 10.48 -17.00 -2.01
CA ARG A 235 9.87 -16.27 -0.88
C ARG A 235 10.91 -15.54 -0.03
N GLN A 236 12.08 -16.12 0.19
CA GLN A 236 13.18 -15.42 0.87
C GLN A 236 13.66 -14.21 0.06
N CYS A 237 13.88 -14.37 -1.24
CA CYS A 237 14.22 -13.24 -2.11
C CYS A 237 13.14 -12.15 -2.09
N GLN A 238 11.86 -12.53 -2.17
CA GLN A 238 10.74 -11.60 -2.06
C GLN A 238 10.77 -10.84 -0.71
N HIS A 239 11.05 -11.54 0.39
CA HIS A 239 11.15 -10.97 1.73
C HIS A 239 12.33 -10.01 1.85
N SER A 240 13.53 -10.42 1.43
CA SER A 240 14.73 -9.57 1.47
C SER A 240 14.55 -8.29 0.66
N ILE A 241 13.89 -8.35 -0.50
CA ILE A 241 13.57 -7.15 -1.28
C ILE A 241 12.56 -6.27 -0.53
N LYS A 242 11.51 -6.85 0.08
CA LYS A 242 10.53 -6.11 0.89
C LYS A 242 11.23 -5.33 2.01
N GLU A 243 12.09 -5.98 2.78
CA GLU A 243 12.85 -5.36 3.86
C GLU A 243 13.83 -4.28 3.35
N LEU A 244 14.51 -4.53 2.23
CA LEU A 244 15.40 -3.53 1.62
C LEU A 244 14.63 -2.27 1.22
N ARG A 245 13.43 -2.43 0.64
CA ARG A 245 12.56 -1.29 0.31
C ARG A 245 12.10 -0.53 1.54
N GLN A 246 11.73 -1.23 2.62
CA GLN A 246 11.40 -0.59 3.88
C GLN A 246 12.57 0.25 4.42
N GLN A 247 13.79 -0.29 4.37
CA GLN A 247 14.99 0.44 4.81
C GLN A 247 15.31 1.64 3.90
N LEU A 248 15.12 1.52 2.58
CA LEU A 248 15.30 2.63 1.66
C LEU A 248 14.25 3.73 1.88
N HIS A 249 13.00 3.33 2.10
CA HIS A 249 11.94 4.26 2.44
C HIS A 249 12.29 5.05 3.70
N THR A 250 12.73 4.41 4.79
CA THR A 250 13.16 5.12 6.01
C THR A 250 14.43 5.95 5.81
N ALA A 251 15.35 5.51 4.94
CA ALA A 251 16.58 6.23 4.63
C ALA A 251 16.32 7.53 3.84
N HIS A 252 15.42 7.50 2.85
CA HIS A 252 15.00 8.70 2.10
C HIS A 252 14.37 9.77 2.99
N HIS A 253 13.80 9.37 4.13
CA HIS A 253 13.26 10.27 5.16
C HIS A 253 14.26 10.64 6.28
N GLY A 254 15.56 10.34 6.08
CA GLY A 254 16.67 10.95 6.82
C GLY A 254 17.04 10.32 8.16
N ARG A 255 16.67 9.06 8.44
CA ARG A 255 16.83 8.47 9.79
C ARG A 255 17.70 7.22 9.92
N THR A 256 18.08 6.49 8.86
CA THR A 256 18.86 5.23 9.00
C THR A 256 19.79 4.93 7.83
N ALA A 257 20.91 4.25 8.12
CA ALA A 257 21.77 3.64 7.10
C ALA A 257 21.09 2.37 6.53
N VAL A 258 21.14 2.20 5.21
CA VAL A 258 20.68 0.99 4.53
C VAL A 258 21.65 -0.15 4.85
N THR A 259 21.14 -1.26 5.37
CA THR A 259 21.94 -2.45 5.65
C THR A 259 21.74 -3.45 4.52
N ALA A 260 22.83 -3.94 3.93
CA ALA A 260 22.75 -5.00 2.94
C ALA A 260 22.17 -6.26 3.61
N LEU A 261 21.01 -6.71 3.14
CA LEU A 261 20.42 -7.98 3.55
C LEU A 261 21.05 -9.11 2.74
N PRO A 262 21.43 -10.23 3.38
CA PRO A 262 21.96 -11.36 2.64
C PRO A 262 20.86 -11.94 1.76
N PHE A 263 21.05 -11.92 0.44
CA PHE A 263 20.28 -12.80 -0.44
C PHE A 263 20.64 -14.25 -0.14
N PRO A 264 19.69 -15.19 -0.24
CA PRO A 264 19.99 -16.59 0.00
C PRO A 264 21.05 -17.07 -1.00
N SER A 265 22.23 -17.45 -0.48
CA SER A 265 23.21 -18.19 -1.26
C SER A 265 22.71 -19.63 -1.46
N ALA A 266 23.23 -20.34 -2.46
CA ALA A 266 22.87 -21.73 -2.73
C ALA A 266 23.04 -22.65 -1.50
N GLU A 267 23.93 -22.30 -0.57
CA GLU A 267 24.18 -23.02 0.68
C GLU A 267 23.08 -22.83 1.73
N LEU A 268 22.30 -21.74 1.63
CA LEU A 268 21.24 -21.39 2.58
C LEU A 268 19.86 -21.91 2.17
N VAL A 269 19.70 -22.42 0.93
CA VAL A 269 18.43 -22.95 0.44
C VAL A 269 18.21 -24.38 0.97
N PRO A 270 17.24 -24.61 1.88
CA PRO A 270 17.01 -25.93 2.47
C PRO A 270 16.71 -26.96 1.39
N GLY A 271 17.47 -28.06 1.39
CA GLY A 271 17.25 -29.17 0.46
C GLY A 271 17.70 -28.90 -0.98
N LEU A 272 18.33 -27.77 -1.30
CA LEU A 272 18.82 -27.49 -2.67
C LEU A 272 19.83 -28.53 -3.14
N ASN A 273 20.78 -28.93 -2.30
CA ASN A 273 21.74 -29.99 -2.65
C ASN A 273 21.04 -31.33 -2.92
N THR A 274 20.06 -31.69 -2.10
CA THR A 274 19.25 -32.90 -2.29
C THR A 274 18.46 -32.82 -3.60
N TRP A 275 17.86 -31.66 -3.88
CA TRP A 275 17.17 -31.38 -5.13
C TRP A 275 18.10 -31.50 -6.34
N LEU A 276 19.28 -30.87 -6.28
CA LEU A 276 20.24 -30.82 -7.38
C LEU A 276 20.73 -32.23 -7.72
N ASN A 277 21.01 -33.05 -6.70
CA ASN A 277 21.39 -34.45 -6.88
C ASN A 277 20.24 -35.26 -7.49
N THR A 278 19.01 -35.07 -7.00
CA THR A 278 17.82 -35.77 -7.52
C THR A 278 17.54 -35.40 -8.97
N TRP A 279 17.64 -34.12 -9.32
CA TRP A 279 17.47 -33.62 -10.69
C TRP A 279 18.58 -34.12 -11.63
N LEU A 280 19.84 -34.06 -11.18
CA LEU A 280 20.97 -34.61 -11.94
C LEU A 280 20.78 -36.11 -12.21
N ASP A 281 20.28 -36.87 -11.23
CA ASP A 281 20.03 -38.29 -11.40
C ASP A 281 18.84 -38.57 -12.34
N MET A 282 17.77 -37.77 -12.28
CA MET A 282 16.67 -37.83 -13.27
C MET A 282 17.15 -37.54 -14.70
N MET A 283 18.00 -36.51 -14.87
CA MET A 283 18.54 -36.15 -16.18
C MET A 283 19.49 -37.22 -16.73
N LYS A 284 20.29 -37.86 -15.87
CA LYS A 284 21.12 -39.02 -16.23
C LYS A 284 20.28 -40.22 -16.66
N GLN A 285 19.18 -40.52 -15.96
CA GLN A 285 18.27 -41.61 -16.33
C GLN A 285 17.59 -41.36 -17.68
N LYS A 286 17.21 -40.11 -17.97
CA LYS A 286 16.62 -39.71 -19.25
C LYS A 286 17.59 -39.84 -20.43
N ASN A 287 18.88 -39.59 -20.21
CA ASN A 287 19.93 -39.78 -21.23
C ASN A 287 20.37 -41.24 -21.42
N ASN A 288 20.16 -42.11 -20.42
CA ASN A 288 20.48 -43.54 -20.49
C ASN A 288 19.29 -44.41 -20.96
N SER A 289 18.15 -43.82 -21.25
CA SER A 289 17.02 -44.52 -21.87
C SER A 289 17.27 -44.58 -23.39
N PRO A 290 17.51 -45.76 -23.99
CA PRO A 290 17.62 -45.84 -25.44
C PRO A 290 16.29 -45.38 -26.05
N PHE A 291 16.36 -44.49 -27.04
CA PHE A 291 15.24 -44.21 -27.94
C PHE A 291 14.74 -45.55 -28.47
N THR A 292 13.63 -46.04 -27.92
CA THR A 292 12.88 -47.15 -28.49
C THR A 292 11.87 -46.53 -29.45
N GLY A 293 12.36 -46.24 -30.65
CA GLY A 293 11.60 -45.95 -31.86
C GLY A 293 12.05 -46.91 -32.94
#